data_AF-A0A8X8BYW7-F1
#
_entry.id   AF-A0A8X8BYW7-F1
#
_cell.length_a   1.000
_cell.length_b   1.000
_cell.length_c   1.000
_cell.angle_alpha   90.00
_cell.angle_beta   90.00
_cell.angle_gamma   90.00
#
_symmetry.space_group_name_H-M   'P 1'
#
loop_
_entity.id
_entity.type
_entity.pdbx_description
1 polymer ?
#
loop_
_entity_poly.entity_id
_entity_poly.type
_entity_poly.pdbx_seq_one_letter_code
_entity_poly.pdbx_strand_id
1 'polypeptide(L)'
;MASLPTQSSSAASLPSTQTTTTMPIPSYQMMNHTLPVKLDRTNYILWRSQVDNVIFANGFEDFIDGMSICPEKELSPGVLNPAFIAWRRQDRTILSWIYSSLTPPIMAQIIGHNSSHCAWKALEKTFSSSSRARIMQLRLELQSTKKGSMTMIDYIMKVKAAVDSLVAIGEPVSEQDQVMNLLGGLGSDYNAVVTAINIRDDKISIEAVHSMLLAFEHRLEQ
;
A
#
# COMPACT_ATOMS: atom_id res chain seq x y z
N MET A 1 -89.33 -20.08 35.36
CA MET A 1 -88.63 -18.82 35.04
C MET A 1 -87.62 -18.56 36.15
N ALA A 2 -86.35 -18.88 35.89
CA ALA A 2 -85.23 -18.55 36.77
C ALA A 2 -84.04 -18.23 35.87
N SER A 3 -83.60 -16.98 35.93
CA SER A 3 -82.64 -16.35 35.03
C SER A 3 -81.21 -16.64 35.48
N LEU A 4 -80.38 -17.13 34.56
CA LEU A 4 -78.92 -17.21 34.72
C LEU A 4 -78.28 -15.83 34.46
N PRO A 5 -77.30 -15.37 35.25
CA PRO A 5 -76.52 -14.19 34.92
C PRO A 5 -75.27 -14.54 34.10
N THR A 6 -75.01 -13.69 33.12
CA THR A 6 -73.93 -13.68 32.14
C THR A 6 -72.56 -13.49 32.81
N GLN A 7 -71.60 -14.38 32.53
CA GLN A 7 -70.19 -14.18 32.90
C GLN A 7 -69.56 -13.13 31.98
N SER A 8 -69.07 -12.04 32.57
CA SER A 8 -68.19 -11.05 31.94
C SER A 8 -66.76 -11.55 32.05
N SER A 9 -66.13 -11.91 30.92
CA SER A 9 -64.71 -12.25 30.84
C SER A 9 -63.86 -10.98 30.75
N SER A 10 -63.14 -10.64 31.81
CA SER A 10 -62.11 -9.60 31.78
C SER A 10 -60.88 -10.12 31.04
N ALA A 11 -60.63 -9.61 29.84
CA ALA A 11 -59.37 -9.83 29.12
C ALA A 11 -58.28 -8.93 29.72
N ALA A 12 -57.28 -9.53 30.36
CA ALA A 12 -56.09 -8.82 30.80
C ALA A 12 -55.19 -8.50 29.58
N SER A 13 -55.00 -7.22 29.30
CA SER A 13 -54.07 -6.75 28.27
C SER A 13 -52.62 -6.82 28.78
N LEU A 14 -51.79 -7.61 28.10
CA LEU A 14 -50.33 -7.64 28.29
C LEU A 14 -49.69 -6.33 27.79
N PRO A 15 -48.64 -5.80 28.45
CA PRO A 15 -47.93 -4.64 27.95
C PRO A 15 -47.00 -5.03 26.81
N SER A 16 -47.12 -4.32 25.69
CA SER A 16 -46.23 -4.43 24.53
C SER A 16 -44.82 -3.95 24.90
N THR A 17 -43.86 -4.87 25.02
CA THR A 17 -42.44 -4.56 25.10
C THR A 17 -41.99 -3.87 23.82
N GLN A 18 -41.74 -2.56 23.87
CA GLN A 18 -41.01 -1.86 22.83
C GLN A 18 -39.55 -2.32 22.87
N THR A 19 -39.16 -3.16 21.93
CA THR A 19 -37.75 -3.42 21.64
C THR A 19 -37.15 -2.14 21.06
N THR A 20 -36.53 -1.33 21.92
CA THR A 20 -35.58 -0.31 21.49
C THR A 20 -34.40 -1.01 20.83
N THR A 21 -34.34 -0.97 19.51
CA THR A 21 -33.16 -1.35 18.73
C THR A 21 -32.07 -0.32 19.04
N THR A 22 -31.25 -0.59 20.06
CA THR A 22 -30.00 0.15 20.28
C THR A 22 -29.12 -0.05 19.05
N MET A 23 -29.05 0.98 18.21
CA MET A 23 -28.05 1.07 17.15
C MET A 23 -26.66 0.92 17.78
N PRO A 24 -25.76 0.09 17.24
CA PRO A 24 -24.42 -0.05 17.79
C PRO A 24 -23.73 1.32 17.75
N ILE A 25 -23.16 1.74 18.87
CA ILE A 25 -22.27 2.90 18.92
C ILE A 25 -21.11 2.58 17.95
N PRO A 26 -20.85 3.39 16.90
CA PRO A 26 -19.76 3.11 15.99
C PRO A 26 -18.45 3.14 16.76
N SER A 27 -17.81 1.98 16.91
CA SER A 27 -16.50 1.86 17.53
C SER A 27 -15.53 2.82 16.83
N TYR A 28 -14.95 3.74 17.59
CA TYR A 28 -13.98 4.68 17.07
C TYR A 28 -12.75 3.91 16.60
N GLN A 29 -12.57 3.73 15.29
CA GLN A 29 -11.30 3.31 14.73
C GLN A 29 -10.31 4.47 14.87
N MET A 30 -9.69 4.60 16.05
CA MET A 30 -8.41 5.28 16.15
C MET A 30 -7.41 4.54 15.26
N MET A 31 -6.43 5.26 14.74
CA MET A 31 -5.33 4.65 13.99
C MET A 31 -4.56 3.74 14.96
N ASN A 32 -4.93 2.46 15.02
CA ASN A 32 -4.26 1.46 15.86
C ASN A 32 -2.93 1.02 15.24
N HIS A 33 -2.60 1.51 14.05
CA HIS A 33 -1.35 1.29 13.36
C HIS A 33 -0.46 2.52 13.50
N THR A 34 0.50 2.47 14.42
CA THR A 34 1.63 3.40 14.39
C THR A 34 2.40 3.19 13.10
N LEU A 35 2.34 4.15 12.19
CA LEU A 35 3.18 4.12 10.99
C LEU A 35 4.64 4.32 11.44
N PRO A 36 5.53 3.36 11.18
CA PRO A 36 6.92 3.44 11.64
C PRO A 36 7.70 4.58 10.99
N VAL A 37 7.25 5.07 9.82
CA VAL A 37 7.94 6.10 9.05
C VAL A 37 6.98 7.25 8.71
N LYS A 38 7.39 8.48 9.04
CA LYS A 38 6.69 9.70 8.60
C LYS A 38 7.20 10.15 7.23
N LEU A 39 6.29 10.65 6.38
CA LEU A 39 6.64 11.16 5.06
C LEU A 39 7.60 12.34 5.16
N ASP A 40 8.74 12.20 4.48
CA ASP A 40 9.71 13.25 4.22
C ASP A 40 9.94 13.41 2.70
N ARG A 41 11.05 14.04 2.31
CA ARG A 41 11.35 14.31 0.90
C ARG A 41 11.90 13.10 0.13
N THR A 42 12.36 12.06 0.81
CA THR A 42 13.13 10.95 0.22
C THR A 42 12.41 9.63 0.27
N ASN A 43 11.38 9.49 1.11
CA ASN A 43 10.74 8.20 1.40
C ASN A 43 9.31 8.05 0.87
N TYR A 44 8.86 8.91 -0.06
CA TYR A 44 7.47 8.95 -0.53
C TYR A 44 6.92 7.59 -0.95
N ILE A 45 7.68 6.80 -1.69
CA ILE A 45 7.17 5.53 -2.22
C ILE A 45 6.96 4.50 -1.10
N LEU A 46 7.92 4.41 -0.16
CA LEU A 46 7.80 3.55 1.02
C LEU A 46 6.63 4.00 1.91
N TRP A 47 6.53 5.30 2.18
CA TRP A 47 5.42 5.87 2.94
C TRP A 47 4.07 5.58 2.27
N ARG A 48 3.97 5.80 0.96
CA ARG A 48 2.73 5.54 0.19
C ARG A 48 2.31 4.10 0.33
N SER A 49 3.23 3.15 0.14
CA SER A 49 2.94 1.72 0.29
C SER A 49 2.40 1.38 1.70
N GLN A 50 2.98 1.96 2.76
CA GLN A 50 2.48 1.73 4.12
C GLN A 50 1.09 2.35 4.36
N VAL A 51 0.88 3.58 3.92
CA VAL A 51 -0.40 4.27 4.13
C VAL A 51 -1.52 3.67 3.29
N ASP A 52 -1.23 3.28 2.04
CA ASP A 52 -2.15 2.50 1.20
C ASP A 52 -2.61 1.25 1.96
N ASN A 53 -1.68 0.42 2.43
CA ASN A 53 -2.03 -0.79 3.19
C ASN A 53 -2.95 -0.51 4.39
N VAL A 54 -2.72 0.56 5.15
CA VAL A 54 -3.60 0.93 6.26
C VAL A 54 -4.99 1.33 5.78
N ILE A 55 -5.08 2.09 4.69
CA ILE A 55 -6.36 2.53 4.11
C ILE A 55 -7.16 1.33 3.57
N PHE A 56 -6.51 0.47 2.77
CA PHE A 56 -7.12 -0.75 2.22
C PHE A 56 -7.54 -1.74 3.31
N ALA A 57 -6.71 -1.94 4.35
CA ALA A 57 -7.06 -2.82 5.47
C ALA A 57 -8.31 -2.36 6.24
N ASN A 58 -8.68 -1.09 6.14
CA ASN A 58 -9.88 -0.53 6.77
C ASN A 58 -11.04 -0.28 5.79
N GLY A 59 -10.90 -0.62 4.49
CA GLY A 59 -11.95 -0.44 3.49
C GLY A 59 -12.23 1.01 3.11
N PHE A 60 -11.20 1.86 3.10
CA PHE A 60 -11.32 3.30 2.85
C PHE A 60 -10.73 3.77 1.51
N GLU A 61 -10.38 2.84 0.62
CA GLU A 61 -9.80 3.09 -0.71
C GLU A 61 -10.65 4.05 -1.55
N ASP A 62 -11.98 3.90 -1.53
CA ASP A 62 -12.87 4.74 -2.33
C ASP A 62 -12.79 6.24 -1.96
N PHE A 63 -12.41 6.57 -0.72
CA PHE A 63 -12.23 7.95 -0.29
C PHE A 63 -10.95 8.57 -0.87
N ILE A 64 -9.85 7.82 -0.96
CA ILE A 64 -8.61 8.34 -1.54
C ILE A 64 -8.68 8.38 -3.07
N ASP A 65 -9.39 7.45 -3.70
CA ASP A 65 -9.59 7.43 -5.15
C ASP A 65 -10.68 8.40 -5.62
N GLY A 66 -11.48 8.92 -4.67
CA GLY A 66 -12.56 9.86 -4.96
C GLY A 66 -13.82 9.19 -5.53
N MET A 67 -13.90 7.87 -5.44
CA MET A 67 -15.09 7.08 -5.81
C MET A 67 -16.20 7.18 -4.74
N SER A 68 -15.83 7.46 -3.50
CA SER A 68 -16.77 7.73 -2.40
C SER A 68 -17.37 9.14 -2.54
N ILE A 69 -18.54 9.23 -3.17
CA ILE A 69 -19.23 10.50 -3.44
C ILE A 69 -19.79 11.07 -2.13
N CYS A 70 -19.49 12.35 -1.86
CA CYS A 70 -20.04 13.07 -0.72
C CYS A 70 -21.57 13.21 -0.85
N PRO A 71 -22.37 12.68 0.10
CA PRO A 71 -23.82 12.83 0.07
C PRO A 71 -24.24 14.30 0.24
N GLU A 72 -25.46 14.64 -0.19
CA GLU A 72 -26.02 15.97 0.05
C GLU A 72 -26.08 16.26 1.55
N LYS A 73 -25.73 17.50 1.92
CA LYS A 73 -25.66 17.91 3.32
C LYS A 73 -27.01 17.82 4.02
N GLU A 74 -28.09 18.17 3.33
CA GLU A 74 -29.44 18.25 3.89
C GLU A 74 -30.39 17.43 3.03
N LEU A 75 -31.30 16.68 3.66
CA LEU A 75 -32.36 15.92 2.95
C LEU A 75 -33.56 16.81 2.61
N SER A 76 -33.76 17.84 3.43
CA SER A 76 -34.75 18.89 3.29
C SER A 76 -34.26 20.11 4.07
N PRO A 77 -34.78 21.33 3.81
CA PRO A 77 -34.29 22.54 4.49
C PRO A 77 -34.23 22.38 6.01
N GLY A 78 -33.03 22.47 6.58
CA GLY A 78 -32.80 22.35 8.03
C GLY A 78 -32.71 20.92 8.57
N VAL A 79 -32.88 19.89 7.75
CA VAL A 79 -32.74 18.47 8.14
C VAL A 79 -31.42 17.93 7.61
N LEU A 80 -30.43 17.82 8.49
CA LEU A 80 -29.09 17.31 8.18
C LEU A 80 -29.14 15.83 7.78
N ASN A 81 -28.50 15.48 6.67
CA ASN A 81 -28.43 14.12 6.17
C ASN A 81 -27.48 13.26 7.04
N PRO A 82 -27.96 12.18 7.68
CA PRO A 82 -27.10 11.29 8.46
C PRO A 82 -25.97 10.67 7.63
N ALA A 83 -26.21 10.39 6.35
CA ALA A 83 -25.19 9.84 5.44
C ALA A 83 -24.05 10.84 5.20
N PHE A 84 -24.35 12.14 5.06
CA PHE A 84 -23.33 13.19 4.97
C PHE A 84 -22.46 13.25 6.23
N ILE A 85 -23.08 13.14 7.42
CA ILE A 85 -22.33 13.14 8.69
C ILE A 85 -21.39 11.94 8.76
N ALA A 86 -21.89 10.74 8.42
CA ALA A 86 -21.10 9.52 8.42
C ALA A 86 -19.94 9.59 7.43
N TRP A 87 -20.22 10.00 6.19
CA TRP A 87 -19.21 10.20 5.14
C TRP A 87 -18.15 11.21 5.58
N ARG A 88 -18.57 12.37 6.09
CA ARG A 88 -17.65 13.43 6.53
C ARG A 88 -16.79 12.97 7.69
N ARG A 89 -17.33 12.19 8.62
CA ARG A 89 -16.56 11.61 9.72
C ARG A 89 -15.48 10.68 9.18
N GLN A 90 -15.82 9.84 8.21
CA GLN A 90 -14.89 8.90 7.61
C GLN A 90 -13.76 9.61 6.84
N ASP A 91 -14.11 10.57 5.99
CA ASP A 91 -13.16 11.43 5.29
C ASP A 91 -12.20 12.13 6.27
N ARG A 92 -12.73 12.65 7.39
CA ARG A 92 -11.91 13.33 8.41
C ARG A 92 -11.01 12.40 9.20
N THR A 93 -11.44 11.16 9.44
CA THR A 93 -10.59 10.13 10.02
C THR A 93 -9.39 9.84 9.10
N ILE A 94 -9.63 9.59 7.81
CA ILE A 94 -8.56 9.31 6.85
C ILE A 94 -7.64 10.53 6.70
N LEU A 95 -8.20 11.73 6.64
CA LEU A 95 -7.41 12.96 6.60
C LEU A 95 -6.51 13.09 7.84
N SER A 96 -7.02 12.77 9.03
CA SER A 96 -6.23 12.78 10.27
C SER A 96 -5.09 11.77 10.23
N TRP A 97 -5.31 10.58 9.64
CA TRP A 97 -4.29 9.57 9.44
C TRP A 97 -3.18 10.07 8.51
N ILE A 98 -3.57 10.66 7.37
CA ILE A 98 -2.64 11.30 6.44
C ILE A 98 -1.81 12.33 7.21
N TYR A 99 -2.43 13.32 7.86
CA TYR A 99 -1.70 14.35 8.62
C TYR A 99 -0.75 13.77 9.69
N SER A 100 -1.19 12.77 10.45
CA SER A 100 -0.38 12.15 11.51
C SER A 100 0.88 11.47 10.98
N SER A 101 0.84 11.03 9.71
CA SER A 101 1.91 10.34 9.02
C SER A 101 2.92 11.28 8.35
N LEU A 102 2.75 12.60 8.44
CA LEU A 102 3.64 13.57 7.78
C LEU A 102 4.65 14.15 8.75
N THR A 103 5.85 14.45 8.24
CA THR A 103 6.76 15.37 8.92
C THR A 103 6.21 16.80 8.85
N PRO A 104 6.51 17.68 9.83
CA PRO A 104 6.01 19.06 9.84
C PRO A 104 6.27 19.85 8.54
N PRO A 105 7.44 19.74 7.86
CA PRO A 105 7.69 20.45 6.61
C PRO A 105 6.81 19.99 5.44
N ILE A 106 6.40 18.71 5.43
CA ILE A 106 5.50 18.17 4.41
C ILE A 106 4.06 18.53 4.75
N MET A 107 3.68 18.44 6.03
CA MET A 107 2.38 18.88 6.52
C MET A 107 2.09 20.32 6.09
N ALA A 108 3.04 21.24 6.28
CA ALA A 108 2.91 22.64 5.91
C ALA A 108 2.56 22.87 4.43
N GLN A 109 2.99 21.98 3.53
CA GLN A 109 2.72 22.08 2.09
C GLN A 109 1.30 21.67 1.70
N ILE A 110 0.61 20.92 2.57
CA ILE A 110 -0.74 20.41 2.31
C ILE A 110 -1.79 21.00 3.25
N ILE A 111 -1.43 22.03 4.01
CA ILE A 111 -2.40 22.80 4.82
C ILE A 111 -3.41 23.44 3.87
N GLY A 112 -4.70 23.28 4.16
CA GLY A 112 -5.80 23.85 3.37
C GLY A 112 -6.57 22.84 2.52
N HIS A 113 -6.06 21.61 2.35
CA HIS A 113 -6.85 20.53 1.75
C HIS A 113 -7.89 20.01 2.74
N ASN A 114 -9.16 20.12 2.36
CA ASN A 114 -10.30 19.87 3.26
C ASN A 114 -10.90 18.45 3.17
N SER A 115 -10.35 17.59 2.33
CA SER A 115 -10.74 16.18 2.20
C SER A 115 -9.50 15.29 2.10
N SER A 116 -9.66 14.01 2.47
CA SER A 116 -8.61 13.00 2.36
C SER A 116 -8.14 12.87 0.91
N HIS A 117 -9.09 12.82 -0.04
CA HIS A 117 -8.81 12.77 -1.48
C HIS A 117 -7.91 13.92 -1.95
N CYS A 118 -8.25 15.17 -1.58
CA CYS A 118 -7.48 16.33 -1.99
C CYS A 118 -6.07 16.33 -1.42
N ALA A 119 -5.92 15.97 -0.13
CA ALA A 119 -4.62 15.86 0.51
C ALA A 119 -3.77 14.75 -0.15
N TRP A 120 -4.37 13.60 -0.41
CA TRP A 120 -3.74 12.47 -1.08
C TRP A 120 -3.22 12.85 -2.48
N LYS A 121 -4.07 13.47 -3.30
CA LYS A 121 -3.69 13.95 -4.63
C LYS A 121 -2.61 15.03 -4.60
N ALA A 122 -2.63 15.91 -3.61
CA ALA A 122 -1.61 16.94 -3.46
C ALA A 122 -0.22 16.34 -3.15
N LEU A 123 -0.17 15.33 -2.27
CA LEU A 123 1.05 14.58 -1.98
C LEU A 123 1.54 13.82 -3.23
N GLU A 124 0.63 13.10 -3.90
CA GLU A 124 0.95 12.39 -5.14
C GLU A 124 1.55 13.31 -6.21
N LYS A 125 0.93 14.47 -6.42
CA LYS A 125 1.43 15.46 -7.37
C LYS A 125 2.82 15.96 -6.97
N THR A 126 3.01 16.31 -5.70
CA THR A 126 4.27 16.85 -5.16
C THR A 126 5.44 15.90 -5.36
N PHE A 127 5.22 14.60 -5.15
CA PHE A 127 6.28 13.59 -5.18
C PHE A 127 6.36 12.79 -6.48
N SER A 128 5.46 13.02 -7.45
CA SER A 128 5.41 12.27 -8.71
C SER A 128 6.70 12.36 -9.54
N SER A 129 7.35 13.53 -9.63
CA SER A 129 8.57 13.72 -10.42
C SER A 129 9.78 13.09 -9.74
N SER A 130 9.97 13.34 -8.44
CA SER A 130 11.09 12.78 -7.67
C SER A 130 11.00 11.26 -7.56
N SER A 131 9.79 10.70 -7.39
CA SER A 131 9.58 9.25 -7.34
C SER A 131 9.93 8.59 -8.68
N ARG A 132 9.46 9.15 -9.80
CA ARG A 132 9.82 8.65 -11.14
C ARG A 132 11.32 8.74 -11.40
N ALA A 133 11.95 9.84 -11.01
CA ALA A 133 13.40 10.00 -11.14
C ALA A 133 14.16 8.95 -10.30
N ARG A 134 13.70 8.67 -9.08
CA ARG A 134 14.30 7.66 -8.21
C ARG A 134 14.15 6.25 -8.76
N ILE A 135 12.96 5.88 -9.23
CA ILE A 135 12.71 4.59 -9.89
C ILE A 135 13.63 4.44 -11.11
N MET A 136 13.70 5.45 -11.96
CA MET A 136 14.56 5.43 -13.15
C MET A 136 16.04 5.30 -12.78
N GLN A 137 16.50 6.04 -11.76
CA GLN A 137 17.88 5.95 -11.27
C GLN A 137 18.23 4.53 -10.83
N LEU A 138 17.36 3.89 -10.04
CA LEU A 138 17.58 2.52 -9.56
C LEU A 138 17.54 1.49 -10.69
N ARG A 139 16.64 1.65 -11.67
CA ARG A 139 16.62 0.79 -12.86
C ARG A 139 17.89 0.94 -13.69
N LEU A 140 18.38 2.17 -13.87
CA LEU A 140 19.63 2.42 -14.58
C LEU A 140 20.83 1.83 -13.81
N GLU A 141 20.86 1.98 -12.49
CA GLU A 141 21.87 1.38 -11.62
C GLU A 141 21.89 -0.15 -11.79
N LEU A 142 20.73 -0.81 -11.77
CA LEU A 142 20.62 -2.25 -12.00
C LEU A 142 21.15 -2.66 -13.39
N GLN A 143 20.74 -1.97 -14.44
CA GLN A 143 21.11 -2.30 -15.83
C GLN A 143 22.59 -2.00 -16.17
N SER A 144 23.15 -0.97 -15.54
CA SER A 144 24.53 -0.53 -15.80
C SER A 144 25.55 -1.19 -14.88
N THR A 145 25.12 -1.96 -13.89
CA THR A 145 26.02 -2.64 -12.95
C THR A 145 26.84 -3.71 -13.68
N LYS A 146 28.15 -3.46 -13.81
CA LYS A 146 29.13 -4.38 -14.38
C LYS A 146 29.95 -5.05 -13.27
N LYS A 147 30.37 -6.30 -13.49
CA LYS A 147 31.30 -7.01 -12.59
C LYS A 147 32.62 -6.26 -12.49
N GLY A 148 33.20 -5.87 -13.63
CA GLY A 148 34.50 -5.21 -13.67
C GLY A 148 35.55 -6.03 -12.91
N SER A 149 36.28 -5.38 -12.00
CA SER A 149 37.28 -6.00 -11.14
C SER A 149 36.73 -6.54 -9.82
N MET A 150 35.40 -6.54 -9.61
CA MET A 150 34.78 -7.08 -8.39
C MET A 150 34.86 -8.60 -8.39
N THR A 151 34.90 -9.20 -7.20
CA THR A 151 34.64 -10.64 -7.04
C THR A 151 33.21 -10.96 -7.47
N MET A 152 32.90 -12.20 -7.83
CA MET A 152 31.54 -12.60 -8.22
C MET A 152 30.57 -12.39 -7.07
N ILE A 153 30.98 -12.66 -5.83
CA ILE A 153 30.12 -12.46 -4.66
C ILE A 153 29.79 -10.98 -4.45
N ASP A 154 30.77 -10.08 -4.55
CA ASP A 154 30.54 -8.64 -4.41
C ASP A 154 29.64 -8.12 -5.54
N TYR A 155 29.83 -8.62 -6.76
CA TYR A 155 28.99 -8.28 -7.90
C TYR A 155 27.53 -8.72 -7.70
N ILE A 156 27.30 -9.98 -7.30
CA ILE A 156 25.96 -10.51 -7.00
C ILE A 156 25.30 -9.69 -5.89
N MET A 157 26.01 -9.37 -4.81
CA MET A 157 25.48 -8.57 -3.72
C MET A 157 25.11 -7.15 -4.17
N LYS A 158 25.89 -6.54 -5.07
CA LYS A 158 25.59 -5.22 -5.61
C LYS A 158 24.32 -5.23 -6.49
N VAL A 159 24.18 -6.22 -7.37
CA VAL A 159 22.96 -6.39 -8.18
C VAL A 159 21.75 -6.62 -7.28
N LYS A 160 21.89 -7.50 -6.27
CA LYS A 160 20.84 -7.78 -5.28
C LYS A 160 20.43 -6.52 -4.52
N ALA A 161 21.36 -5.69 -4.07
CA ALA A 161 21.05 -4.45 -3.36
C ALA A 161 20.22 -3.47 -4.20
N ALA A 162 20.49 -3.39 -5.51
CA ALA A 162 19.68 -2.59 -6.44
C ALA A 162 18.27 -3.16 -6.61
N VAL A 163 18.14 -4.49 -6.74
CA VAL A 163 16.84 -5.19 -6.79
C VAL A 163 16.05 -4.97 -5.50
N ASP A 164 16.67 -5.19 -4.34
CA ASP A 164 16.06 -5.00 -3.02
C ASP A 164 15.59 -3.54 -2.85
N SER A 165 16.37 -2.57 -3.35
CA SER A 165 15.98 -1.16 -3.34
C SER A 165 14.75 -0.87 -4.20
N LEU A 166 14.62 -1.52 -5.36
CA LEU A 166 13.45 -1.42 -6.23
C LEU A 166 12.22 -2.09 -5.59
N VAL A 167 12.39 -3.27 -5.00
CA VAL A 167 11.34 -3.98 -4.26
C VAL A 167 10.85 -3.14 -3.06
N ALA A 168 11.75 -2.51 -2.31
CA ALA A 168 11.43 -1.68 -1.16
C ALA A 168 10.58 -0.44 -1.53
N ILE A 169 10.64 0.00 -2.79
CA ILE A 169 9.80 1.07 -3.33
C ILE A 169 8.65 0.53 -4.19
N GLY A 170 8.25 -0.72 -4.02
CA GLY A 170 7.08 -1.28 -4.69
C GLY A 170 7.25 -1.51 -6.20
N GLU A 171 8.50 -1.54 -6.70
CA GLU A 171 8.83 -1.82 -8.10
C GLU A 171 9.54 -3.19 -8.20
N PRO A 172 8.84 -4.33 -7.99
CA PRO A 172 9.48 -5.63 -8.02
C PRO A 172 10.06 -5.96 -9.40
N VAL A 173 11.27 -6.53 -9.40
CA VAL A 173 11.96 -6.99 -10.62
C VAL A 173 11.69 -8.48 -10.80
N SER A 174 11.25 -8.89 -11.99
CA SER A 174 11.00 -10.30 -12.28
C SER A 174 12.29 -11.11 -12.17
N GLU A 175 12.19 -12.38 -11.78
CA GLU A 175 13.37 -13.24 -11.65
C GLU A 175 14.14 -13.36 -12.99
N GLN A 176 13.41 -13.42 -14.10
CA GLN A 176 14.00 -13.43 -15.44
C GLN A 176 14.78 -12.13 -15.74
N ASP A 177 14.23 -10.97 -15.37
CA ASP A 177 14.93 -9.70 -15.53
C ASP A 177 16.14 -9.61 -14.60
N GLN A 178 16.06 -10.14 -13.38
CA GLN A 178 17.21 -10.20 -12.48
C GLN A 178 18.35 -11.02 -13.09
N VAL A 179 18.05 -12.20 -13.64
CA VAL A 179 19.02 -13.04 -14.36
C VAL A 179 19.59 -12.29 -15.56
N MET A 180 18.75 -11.66 -16.39
CA MET A 180 19.21 -10.92 -17.56
C MET A 180 20.17 -9.77 -17.20
N ASN A 181 19.84 -8.98 -16.18
CA ASN A 181 20.68 -7.88 -15.70
C ASN A 181 22.00 -8.40 -15.11
N LEU A 182 21.95 -9.49 -14.36
CA LEU A 182 23.13 -10.13 -13.79
C LEU A 182 24.08 -10.66 -14.87
N LEU A 183 23.57 -11.36 -15.88
CA LEU A 183 24.39 -11.89 -16.96
C LEU A 183 24.92 -10.77 -17.87
N GLY A 184 24.13 -9.74 -18.12
CA GLY A 184 24.51 -8.60 -18.97
C GLY A 184 25.65 -7.73 -18.40
N GLY A 185 25.95 -7.85 -17.11
CA GLY A 185 27.08 -7.16 -16.49
C GLY A 185 28.38 -7.96 -16.42
N LEU A 186 28.39 -9.20 -16.91
CA LEU A 186 29.57 -10.05 -16.93
C LEU A 186 30.51 -9.70 -18.09
N GLY A 187 31.81 -9.91 -17.86
CA GLY A 187 32.86 -9.76 -18.88
C GLY A 187 32.98 -10.99 -19.79
N SER A 188 33.85 -10.90 -20.79
CA SER A 188 34.08 -11.95 -21.80
C SER A 188 34.45 -13.31 -21.20
N ASP A 189 35.12 -13.31 -20.05
CA ASP A 189 35.60 -14.53 -19.38
C ASP A 189 34.43 -15.45 -18.97
N TYR A 190 33.23 -14.88 -18.81
CA TYR A 190 32.01 -15.58 -18.41
C TYR A 190 31.11 -15.98 -19.59
N ASN A 191 31.51 -15.70 -20.84
CA ASN A 191 30.69 -15.98 -22.03
C ASN A 191 30.23 -17.45 -22.12
N ALA A 192 31.07 -18.40 -21.67
CA ALA A 192 30.73 -19.83 -21.65
C ALA A 192 29.51 -20.11 -20.75
N VAL A 193 29.48 -19.53 -19.54
CA VAL A 193 28.36 -19.69 -18.60
C VAL A 193 27.13 -18.95 -19.07
N VAL A 194 27.29 -17.72 -19.58
CA VAL A 194 26.19 -16.93 -20.16
C VAL A 194 25.51 -17.71 -21.29
N THR A 195 26.29 -18.31 -22.19
CA THR A 195 25.79 -19.13 -23.29
C THR A 195 25.07 -20.37 -22.79
N ALA A 196 25.65 -21.08 -21.81
CA ALA A 196 25.04 -22.27 -21.22
C ALA A 196 23.69 -21.95 -20.56
N ILE A 197 23.55 -20.79 -19.91
CA ILE A 197 22.28 -20.35 -19.32
C ILE A 197 21.26 -19.96 -20.40
N ASN A 198 21.68 -19.23 -21.44
CA ASN A 198 20.77 -18.75 -22.49
C ASN A 198 20.22 -19.87 -23.39
N ILE A 199 20.92 -21.00 -23.52
CA ILE A 199 20.48 -22.15 -24.33
C ILE A 199 19.46 -23.03 -23.59
N ARG A 200 19.31 -22.86 -22.27
CA ARG A 200 18.35 -23.64 -21.50
C ARG A 200 16.91 -23.32 -21.90
N ASP A 201 16.13 -24.37 -22.13
CA ASP A 201 14.69 -24.27 -22.38
C ASP A 201 13.87 -24.22 -21.07
N ASP A 202 14.47 -24.58 -19.93
CA ASP A 202 13.84 -24.58 -18.61
C ASP A 202 14.02 -23.25 -17.86
N LYS A 203 13.03 -22.88 -17.03
CA LYS A 203 13.16 -21.76 -16.12
C LYS A 203 14.23 -22.07 -15.08
N ILE A 204 15.24 -21.20 -15.01
CA ILE A 204 16.29 -21.29 -14.00
C ILE A 204 16.04 -20.29 -12.88
N SER A 205 16.25 -20.71 -11.64
CA SER A 205 16.13 -19.80 -10.49
C SER A 205 17.37 -18.91 -10.36
N ILE A 206 17.18 -17.73 -9.78
CA ILE A 206 18.26 -16.78 -9.53
C ILE A 206 19.34 -17.38 -8.62
N GLU A 207 18.96 -18.20 -7.64
CA GLU A 207 19.90 -18.89 -6.73
C GLU A 207 20.75 -19.93 -7.45
N ALA A 208 20.18 -20.63 -8.43
CA ALA A 208 20.92 -21.58 -9.25
C ALA A 208 21.93 -20.83 -10.14
N VAL A 209 21.55 -19.67 -10.69
CA VAL A 209 22.48 -18.81 -11.45
C VAL A 209 23.61 -18.31 -10.57
N HIS A 210 23.32 -17.81 -9.36
CA HIS A 210 24.36 -17.40 -8.40
C HIS A 210 25.36 -18.52 -8.12
N SER A 211 24.85 -19.74 -7.87
CA SER A 211 25.66 -20.91 -7.57
C SER A 211 26.59 -21.28 -8.75
N MET A 212 26.07 -21.26 -9.98
CA MET A 212 26.87 -21.56 -11.17
C MET A 212 27.96 -20.51 -11.42
N LEU A 213 27.65 -19.23 -11.23
CA LEU A 213 28.59 -18.13 -11.40
C LEU A 213 29.75 -18.20 -10.39
N LEU A 214 29.45 -18.46 -9.11
CA LEU A 214 30.46 -18.66 -8.06
C LEU A 214 31.33 -19.89 -8.34
N ALA A 215 30.72 -21.01 -8.74
CA ALA A 215 31.46 -22.22 -9.10
C ALA A 215 32.32 -22.06 -10.36
N PHE A 216 31.98 -21.11 -11.24
CA PHE A 216 32.78 -20.79 -12.41
C PHE A 216 33.94 -19.86 -12.09
N GLU A 217 33.75 -18.84 -11.25
CA GLU A 217 34.85 -17.97 -10.78
C GLU A 217 35.95 -18.80 -10.11
N HIS A 218 35.59 -19.75 -9.25
CA HIS A 218 36.56 -20.64 -8.62
C HIS A 218 37.37 -21.48 -9.62
N ARG A 219 36.80 -21.82 -10.79
CA ARG A 219 37.51 -22.55 -11.86
C ARG A 219 38.40 -21.65 -12.72
N LEU A 220 38.09 -20.35 -12.82
CA LEU A 220 38.92 -19.38 -13.53
C LEU A 220 40.16 -18.99 -12.73
N GLU A 221 40.09 -19.08 -11.40
CA GLU A 221 41.17 -18.72 -10.48
C GLU A 221 42.18 -19.86 -10.22
N GLN A 222 41.91 -21.07 -10.74
CA GLN A 222 42.81 -22.24 -10.68
C GLN A 222 43.76 -22.28 -11.87
#